data_AF-X2JB52-F1
#
_entry.id   AF-X2JB52-F1
#
_cell.length_a   1.000
_cell.length_b   1.000
_cell.length_c   1.000
_cell.angle_alpha   90.00
_cell.angle_beta   90.00
_cell.angle_gamma   90.00
#
_symmetry.space_group_name_H-M   'P 1'
#
loop_
_entity.id
_entity.type
_entity.pdbx_description
1 polymer ?
#
loop_
_entity_poly.entity_id
_entity_poly.type
_entity_poly.pdbx_seq_one_letter_code
_entity_poly.pdbx_strand_id
1 'polypeptide(L)'
;MQRLQFALLASLLLLVLLLPGIRSTPIDQDVDIVHYQPEQVHLSFGAERTDSEIVVTWSTRSLPPDQEVGAVSVVEYGQLVDGQVRLTQQARGKATKFVDGGHKQATQFIHRVTLRDLEPNATYSYHCGSDFGWSAIFQFRTVPSASVDWSPSLAIYGDMGNENAQSLARLQQETQRGMYDAIIHVGDFAYDMNTKNARVGDEFMRQIETVAAYLPYMVVPGNHEEKFNFSNYRARFSMPGGTENMFYSFDLGPVHFVGISTEVYYFLNYGLKPLVFQFEWLREDLAKANLPENRNKRPWIILYGHRPMYCSNENDNDCTHSETLTRVGWPFVHMFGLEPLLYEFGVDVAIWAHEHSYERLWPIYDYKVRNGTLKDSPYNDPSAPVHIVTGSAGCKEGREPFKGKIPEWSAFHSQDYGYTRLKAHNRTHIHFEQVSDDKNGAIIDDFWLVKSKHGSYRN
;
A
#
# COMPACT_ATOMS: atom_id res chain seq x y z
N MET A 1 -55.18 -36.84 -25.63
CA MET A 1 -56.38 -37.64 -25.91
C MET A 1 -56.33 -38.89 -25.04
N GLN A 2 -57.44 -39.19 -24.33
CA GLN A 2 -57.74 -40.39 -23.53
C GLN A 2 -56.95 -40.61 -22.21
N ARG A 3 -57.52 -40.99 -21.05
CA ARG A 3 -58.89 -41.06 -20.49
C ARG A 3 -58.76 -41.62 -19.03
N LEU A 4 -59.81 -41.42 -18.21
CA LEU A 4 -60.16 -42.01 -16.88
C LEU A 4 -59.45 -41.41 -15.65
N GLN A 5 -60.05 -40.57 -14.77
CA GLN A 5 -61.30 -40.62 -13.98
C GLN A 5 -61.44 -41.85 -13.06
N PHE A 6 -61.36 -41.64 -11.74
CA PHE A 6 -62.43 -41.99 -10.77
C PHE A 6 -62.36 -41.07 -9.55
N ALA A 7 -63.54 -40.68 -9.11
CA ALA A 7 -63.84 -39.65 -8.12
C ALA A 7 -64.25 -40.26 -6.77
N LEU A 8 -64.05 -39.47 -5.71
CA LEU A 8 -64.81 -39.34 -4.46
C LEU A 8 -65.42 -40.61 -3.81
N LEU A 9 -64.96 -40.92 -2.58
CA LEU A 9 -65.82 -41.09 -1.40
C LEU A 9 -64.96 -41.42 -0.15
N ALA A 10 -64.75 -40.44 0.70
CA ALA A 10 -64.61 -40.63 2.15
C ALA A 10 -64.78 -39.27 2.85
N SER A 11 -66.01 -38.97 3.23
CA SER A 11 -66.37 -37.85 4.10
C SER A 11 -67.09 -38.41 5.33
N LEU A 12 -66.49 -38.30 6.52
CA LEU A 12 -67.22 -37.91 7.74
C LEU A 12 -66.28 -37.65 8.94
N LEU A 13 -66.28 -36.38 9.38
CA LEU A 13 -66.27 -35.84 10.75
C LEU A 13 -65.52 -36.57 11.89
N LEU A 14 -64.56 -35.87 12.52
CA LEU A 14 -64.67 -35.23 13.86
C LEU A 14 -63.32 -34.53 14.19
N LEU A 15 -63.25 -33.19 14.25
CA LEU A 15 -63.37 -32.38 15.48
C LEU A 15 -62.07 -32.29 16.31
N VAL A 16 -61.18 -31.34 15.97
CA VAL A 16 -60.44 -30.56 16.99
C VAL A 16 -60.38 -29.10 16.53
N LEU A 17 -61.18 -28.31 17.23
CA LEU A 17 -61.22 -26.86 17.29
C LEU A 17 -59.98 -26.31 18.03
N LEU A 18 -59.67 -25.03 17.74
CA LEU A 18 -58.89 -24.07 18.55
C LEU A 18 -57.37 -24.07 18.38
N LEU A 19 -56.88 -23.12 17.58
CA LEU A 19 -55.98 -22.06 18.04
C LEU A 19 -55.95 -20.93 16.97
N PRO A 20 -56.46 -19.73 17.26
CA PRO A 20 -56.26 -18.57 16.42
C PRO A 20 -54.94 -17.88 16.80
N GLY A 21 -54.14 -17.49 15.79
CA GLY A 21 -53.25 -16.34 15.91
C GLY A 21 -51.89 -16.56 16.58
N ILE A 22 -50.94 -17.11 15.81
CA ILE A 22 -49.56 -16.59 15.82
C ILE A 22 -49.17 -16.37 14.37
N ARG A 23 -49.64 -15.25 13.79
CA ARG A 23 -48.94 -14.65 12.65
C ARG A 23 -47.75 -13.93 13.27
N SER A 24 -46.57 -14.55 13.18
CA SER A 24 -45.30 -13.85 13.33
C SER A 24 -45.25 -12.78 12.24
N THR A 25 -45.58 -11.54 12.61
CA THR A 25 -45.20 -10.38 11.81
C THR A 25 -43.71 -10.17 12.07
N PRO A 26 -42.83 -10.25 11.06
CA PRO A 26 -41.57 -9.56 11.18
C PRO A 26 -41.92 -8.08 11.07
N ILE A 27 -42.15 -7.43 12.21
CA ILE A 27 -41.98 -5.98 12.30
C ILE A 27 -40.47 -5.78 12.33
N ASP A 28 -39.83 -5.95 11.18
CA ASP A 28 -38.60 -5.24 10.89
C ASP A 28 -39.09 -3.90 10.35
N GLN A 29 -39.44 -3.00 11.26
CA GLN A 29 -39.46 -1.59 10.90
C GLN A 29 -38.05 -1.31 10.42
N ASP A 30 -37.87 -0.97 9.14
CA ASP A 30 -36.61 -0.45 8.60
C ASP A 30 -36.16 0.68 9.52
N VAL A 31 -35.30 0.35 10.49
CA VAL A 31 -34.64 1.34 11.32
C VAL A 31 -33.68 2.01 10.35
N ASP A 32 -33.88 3.31 10.10
CA ASP A 32 -32.94 4.12 9.35
C ASP A 32 -31.65 4.28 10.17
N ILE A 33 -30.83 3.22 10.20
CA ILE A 33 -29.53 3.21 10.87
C ILE A 33 -28.61 4.11 10.06
N VAL A 34 -28.29 5.27 10.64
CA VAL A 34 -27.32 6.20 10.09
C VAL A 34 -25.91 5.84 10.56
N HIS A 35 -24.96 5.92 9.65
CA HIS A 35 -23.57 5.51 9.86
C HIS A 35 -22.63 6.67 9.51
N TYR A 36 -22.69 7.71 10.35
CA TYR A 36 -21.86 8.92 10.23
C TYR A 36 -20.49 8.79 10.90
N GLN A 37 -20.28 7.72 11.66
CA GLN A 37 -19.06 7.50 12.41
C GLN A 37 -17.88 7.24 11.46
N PRO A 38 -16.78 8.00 11.58
CA PRO A 38 -15.56 7.74 10.82
C PRO A 38 -14.98 6.36 11.13
N GLU A 39 -14.58 5.66 10.08
CA GLU A 39 -13.80 4.42 10.12
C GLU A 39 -12.70 4.46 9.05
N GLN A 40 -11.79 3.49 9.08
CA GLN A 40 -10.77 3.32 8.05
C GLN A 40 -9.80 4.52 7.98
N VAL A 41 -9.52 5.13 9.14
CA VAL A 41 -8.66 6.32 9.23
C VAL A 41 -7.24 5.94 8.84
N HIS A 42 -6.68 6.67 7.89
CA HIS A 42 -5.30 6.48 7.46
C HIS A 42 -4.65 7.79 7.01
N LEU A 43 -3.35 7.86 7.21
CA LEU A 43 -2.52 9.01 6.91
C LEU A 43 -1.66 8.77 5.67
N SER A 44 -1.33 9.85 4.98
CA SER A 44 -0.27 9.87 3.96
C SER A 44 0.43 11.22 3.97
N PHE A 45 1.60 11.28 3.34
CA PHE A 45 2.28 12.56 3.11
C PHE A 45 1.47 13.46 2.18
N GLY A 46 1.54 14.78 2.41
CA GLY A 46 0.99 15.78 1.50
C GLY A 46 1.74 15.86 0.17
N ALA A 47 1.11 16.54 -0.79
CA ALA A 47 1.60 16.62 -2.17
C ALA A 47 2.83 17.50 -2.33
N GLU A 48 3.02 18.50 -1.47
CA GLU A 48 4.07 19.50 -1.64
C GLU A 48 5.24 19.24 -0.70
N ARG A 49 4.97 18.83 0.55
CA ARG A 49 5.98 18.73 1.61
C ARG A 49 5.71 17.60 2.60
N THR A 50 6.61 16.63 2.66
CA THR A 50 6.53 15.51 3.63
C THR A 50 6.74 15.95 5.09
N ASP A 51 7.44 17.07 5.33
CA ASP A 51 7.79 17.55 6.67
C ASP A 51 6.74 18.44 7.34
N SER A 52 5.75 18.93 6.57
CA SER A 52 4.74 19.88 7.07
C SER A 52 3.32 19.61 6.58
N GLU A 53 3.11 18.61 5.73
CA GLU A 53 1.78 18.27 5.22
C GLU A 53 1.44 16.79 5.44
N ILE A 54 0.26 16.56 6.02
CA ILE A 54 -0.32 15.23 6.23
C ILE A 54 -1.74 15.23 5.68
N VAL A 55 -2.10 14.21 4.92
CA VAL A 55 -3.48 13.99 4.47
C VAL A 55 -4.11 12.96 5.39
N VAL A 56 -5.20 13.36 6.04
CA VAL A 56 -6.06 12.46 6.82
C VAL A 56 -7.20 12.01 5.91
N THR A 57 -7.30 10.69 5.72
CA THR A 57 -8.36 10.08 4.91
C THR A 57 -9.17 9.11 5.76
N TRP A 58 -10.50 9.12 5.60
CA TRP A 58 -11.40 8.18 6.29
C TRP A 58 -12.66 7.90 5.47
N SER A 59 -13.45 6.92 5.91
CA SER A 59 -14.72 6.54 5.28
C SER A 59 -15.92 6.73 6.22
N THR A 60 -17.07 7.06 5.65
CA THR A 60 -18.41 6.97 6.29
C THR A 60 -19.40 6.31 5.33
N ARG A 61 -20.50 5.73 5.84
CA ARG A 61 -21.53 5.09 4.98
C ARG A 61 -22.68 6.00 4.63
N SER A 62 -22.88 7.06 5.42
CA SER A 62 -23.96 8.02 5.24
C SER A 62 -23.40 9.43 5.29
N LEU A 63 -24.01 10.36 4.54
CA LEU A 63 -23.80 11.79 4.73
C LEU A 63 -25.03 12.41 5.42
N PRO A 64 -24.85 13.45 6.24
CA PRO A 64 -25.95 14.21 6.80
C PRO A 64 -26.84 14.81 5.70
N PRO A 65 -28.15 14.99 5.97
CA PRO A 65 -29.15 15.37 4.96
C PRO A 65 -28.92 16.74 4.31
N ASP A 66 -28.34 17.71 5.04
CA ASP A 66 -28.24 19.10 4.60
C ASP A 66 -26.80 19.54 4.32
N GLN A 67 -26.09 18.89 3.40
CA GLN A 67 -24.73 19.31 3.04
C GLN A 67 -24.37 19.26 1.55
N GLU A 68 -23.83 20.38 1.07
CA GLU A 68 -22.98 20.46 -0.12
C GLU A 68 -21.63 19.74 0.13
N VAL A 69 -21.60 18.40 0.17
CA VAL A 69 -20.45 17.44 -0.04
C VAL A 69 -19.05 17.78 0.57
N GLY A 70 -18.89 18.81 1.40
CA GLY A 70 -17.61 19.33 1.88
C GLY A 70 -17.65 19.96 3.27
N ALA A 71 -18.82 20.36 3.78
CA ALA A 71 -18.93 20.89 5.14
C ALA A 71 -18.82 19.81 6.25
N VAL A 72 -18.71 18.52 5.89
CA VAL A 72 -18.70 17.34 6.77
C VAL A 72 -17.30 16.79 7.03
N SER A 73 -16.28 17.29 6.34
CA SER A 73 -14.94 16.69 6.42
C SER A 73 -14.07 17.59 7.26
N VAL A 74 -14.10 17.39 8.57
CA VAL A 74 -13.37 18.19 9.55
C VAL A 74 -12.31 17.33 10.23
N VAL A 75 -11.12 17.89 10.40
CA VAL A 75 -10.10 17.38 11.32
C VAL A 75 -9.83 18.45 12.36
N GLU A 76 -9.94 18.09 13.63
CA GLU A 76 -9.44 18.94 14.72
C GLU A 76 -8.16 18.31 15.24
N TYR A 77 -7.13 19.15 15.41
CA TYR A 77 -5.79 18.69 15.71
C TYR A 77 -5.03 19.71 16.57
N GLY A 78 -3.95 19.27 17.18
CA GLY A 78 -3.05 20.16 17.92
C GLY A 78 -1.91 19.40 18.57
N GLN A 79 -0.89 20.14 18.98
CA GLN A 79 0.26 19.56 19.67
C GLN A 79 -0.10 19.20 21.11
N LEU A 80 0.62 18.24 21.69
CA LEU A 80 0.53 17.98 23.12
C LEU A 80 1.10 19.17 23.89
N VAL A 81 0.33 19.69 24.85
CA VAL A 81 0.77 20.74 25.78
C VAL A 81 0.75 20.15 27.17
N ASP A 82 1.90 20.12 27.84
CA ASP A 82 2.08 19.52 29.17
C ASP A 82 1.60 18.07 29.27
N GLY A 83 1.78 17.29 28.20
CA GLY A 83 1.33 15.89 28.11
C GLY A 83 -0.18 15.72 27.95
N GLN A 84 -0.95 16.80 27.81
CA GLN A 84 -2.39 16.76 27.56
C GLN A 84 -2.71 17.03 26.10
N VAL A 85 -3.72 16.31 25.59
CA VAL A 85 -4.27 16.53 24.26
C VAL A 85 -5.03 17.86 24.23
N ARG A 86 -4.65 18.75 23.31
CA ARG A 86 -5.40 19.99 23.02
C ARG A 86 -5.61 20.14 21.52
N LEU A 87 -6.84 19.97 21.07
CA LEU A 87 -7.24 20.10 19.66
C LEU A 87 -7.63 21.56 19.38
N THR A 88 -6.64 22.44 19.23
CA THR A 88 -6.86 23.89 19.09
C THR A 88 -6.94 24.37 17.64
N GLN A 89 -6.62 23.50 16.68
CA GLN A 89 -6.63 23.80 15.26
C GLN A 89 -7.68 22.98 14.54
N GLN A 90 -8.19 23.50 13.43
CA GLN A 90 -9.17 22.84 12.60
C GLN A 90 -8.78 22.97 11.12
N ALA A 91 -8.92 21.88 10.38
CA ALA A 91 -8.81 21.86 8.93
C ALA A 91 -10.09 21.27 8.33
N ARG A 92 -10.44 21.74 7.13
CA ARG A 92 -11.60 21.29 6.37
C ARG A 92 -11.19 20.73 5.03
N GLY A 93 -11.93 19.76 4.56
CA GLY A 93 -11.68 19.11 3.28
C GLY A 93 -12.97 18.74 2.57
N LYS A 94 -12.96 17.60 1.87
CA LYS A 94 -14.10 17.19 1.03
C LYS A 94 -14.39 15.72 1.20
N ALA A 95 -15.68 15.39 1.11
CA ALA A 95 -16.14 14.02 0.94
C ALA A 95 -16.31 13.75 -0.55
N THR A 96 -16.07 12.53 -1.00
CA THR A 96 -16.39 12.08 -2.35
C THR A 96 -17.17 10.78 -2.27
N LYS A 97 -18.30 10.72 -2.96
CA LYS A 97 -19.10 9.50 -3.04
C LYS A 97 -18.34 8.45 -3.85
N PHE A 98 -18.08 7.30 -3.25
CA PHE A 98 -17.56 6.12 -3.92
C PHE A 98 -18.65 5.04 -4.00
N VAL A 99 -18.77 4.43 -5.17
CA VAL A 99 -19.73 3.35 -5.44
C VAL A 99 -18.94 2.17 -5.97
N ASP A 100 -18.99 1.05 -5.25
CA ASP A 100 -18.34 -0.18 -5.67
C ASP A 100 -18.99 -0.75 -6.95
N GLY A 101 -18.19 -1.40 -7.80
CA GLY A 101 -18.67 -2.01 -9.05
C GLY A 101 -19.44 -3.31 -8.87
N GLY A 102 -19.56 -3.84 -7.64
CA GLY A 102 -20.33 -5.03 -7.33
C GLY A 102 -21.83 -4.87 -7.57
N HIS A 103 -22.56 -5.99 -7.57
CA HIS A 103 -24.00 -6.04 -7.90
C HIS A 103 -24.87 -5.18 -6.97
N LYS A 104 -24.49 -4.99 -5.70
CA LYS A 104 -25.22 -4.11 -4.77
C LYS A 104 -24.91 -2.63 -4.97
N GLN A 105 -23.87 -2.30 -5.74
CA GLN A 105 -23.35 -0.94 -5.88
C GLN A 105 -23.20 -0.25 -4.52
N ALA A 106 -22.56 -0.97 -3.59
CA ALA A 106 -22.39 -0.50 -2.21
C ALA A 106 -21.71 0.87 -2.22
N THR A 107 -22.30 1.82 -1.50
CA THR A 107 -21.86 3.21 -1.46
C THR A 107 -21.14 3.49 -0.14
N GLN A 108 -20.09 4.31 -0.21
CA GLN A 108 -19.47 4.97 0.94
C GLN A 108 -18.99 6.37 0.53
N PHE A 109 -18.63 7.18 1.51
CA PHE A 109 -18.10 8.52 1.29
C PHE A 109 -16.67 8.58 1.81
N ILE A 110 -15.73 8.88 0.93
CA ILE A 110 -14.32 9.00 1.27
C ILE A 110 -14.01 10.47 1.54
N HIS A 111 -13.61 10.74 2.76
CA HIS A 111 -13.27 12.07 3.24
C HIS A 111 -11.77 12.28 3.18
N ARG A 112 -11.34 13.46 2.72
CA ARG A 112 -9.93 13.84 2.66
C ARG A 112 -9.75 15.24 3.21
N VAL A 113 -8.86 15.38 4.18
CA VAL A 113 -8.47 16.67 4.76
C VAL A 113 -6.95 16.75 4.78
N THR A 114 -6.41 17.82 4.20
CA THR A 114 -4.96 18.11 4.25
C THR A 114 -4.68 19.04 5.42
N LEU A 115 -3.87 18.57 6.36
CA LEU A 115 -3.25 19.39 7.39
C LEU A 115 -1.99 20.01 6.79
N ARG A 116 -1.90 21.34 6.81
CA ARG A 116 -0.79 22.10 6.23
C ARG A 116 -0.07 22.88 7.32
N ASP A 117 1.12 23.37 6.98
CA ASP A 117 1.94 24.23 7.85
C ASP A 117 2.20 23.61 9.23
N LEU A 118 2.27 22.28 9.31
CA LEU A 118 2.61 21.58 10.54
C LEU A 118 4.08 21.86 10.89
N GLU A 119 4.36 22.00 12.18
CA GLU A 119 5.73 22.12 12.65
C GLU A 119 6.47 20.79 12.41
N PRO A 120 7.66 20.80 11.80
CA PRO A 120 8.46 19.59 11.63
C PRO A 120 8.89 19.01 12.97
N ASN A 121 9.07 17.69 13.03
CA ASN A 121 9.52 16.95 14.22
C ASN A 121 8.63 17.14 15.48
N ALA A 122 7.33 17.35 15.30
CA ALA A 122 6.38 17.59 16.39
C ALA A 122 5.29 16.51 16.43
N THR A 123 4.82 16.20 17.64
CA THR A 123 3.71 15.24 17.84
C THR A 123 2.39 15.99 17.87
N TYR A 124 1.46 15.55 17.02
CA TYR A 124 0.09 16.04 16.95
C TYR A 124 -0.89 14.96 17.38
N SER A 125 -1.87 15.37 18.17
CA SER A 125 -3.10 14.60 18.37
C SER A 125 -4.16 15.10 17.41
N TYR A 126 -5.01 14.21 16.92
CA TYR A 126 -6.10 14.57 16.02
C TYR A 126 -7.29 13.64 16.15
N HIS A 127 -8.46 14.12 15.74
CA HIS A 127 -9.60 13.30 15.39
C HIS A 127 -10.25 13.85 14.12
N CYS A 128 -10.99 13.01 13.40
CA CYS A 128 -11.67 13.39 12.16
C CYS A 128 -13.16 13.12 12.28
N GLY A 129 -13.96 13.83 11.50
CA GLY A 129 -15.41 13.64 11.47
C GLY A 129 -16.18 14.92 11.21
N SER A 130 -17.33 15.04 11.88
CA SER A 130 -18.24 16.18 11.82
C SER A 130 -19.08 16.25 13.09
N ASP A 131 -19.93 17.27 13.21
CA ASP A 131 -20.91 17.41 14.30
C ASP A 131 -21.86 16.19 14.44
N PHE A 132 -21.92 15.31 13.45
CA PHE A 132 -22.74 14.09 13.45
C PHE A 132 -22.00 12.82 13.93
N GLY A 133 -20.68 12.86 14.03
CA GLY A 133 -19.86 11.70 14.39
C GLY A 133 -18.36 11.99 14.29
N TRP A 134 -17.61 11.61 15.33
CA TRP A 134 -16.18 11.89 15.50
C TRP A 134 -15.41 10.61 15.79
N SER A 135 -14.27 10.41 15.14
CA SER A 135 -13.38 9.28 15.41
C SER A 135 -12.86 9.26 16.86
N ALA A 136 -12.19 8.17 17.24
CA ALA A 136 -11.28 8.23 18.37
C ALA A 136 -10.17 9.28 18.13
N ILE A 137 -9.50 9.68 19.21
CA ILE A 137 -8.30 10.52 19.12
C ILE A 137 -7.12 9.63 18.77
N PHE A 138 -6.41 10.00 17.70
CA PHE A 138 -5.17 9.38 17.25
C PHE A 138 -4.00 10.36 17.44
N GLN A 139 -2.78 9.87 17.24
CA GLN A 139 -1.57 10.68 17.31
C GLN A 139 -0.61 10.31 16.18
N PHE A 140 0.06 11.31 15.60
CA PHE A 140 1.18 11.11 14.68
C PHE A 140 2.30 12.09 14.98
N ARG A 141 3.50 11.82 14.47
CA ARG A 141 4.64 12.72 14.55
C ARG A 141 5.02 13.16 13.14
N THR A 142 5.14 14.47 12.93
CA THR A 142 5.72 15.00 11.69
C THR A 142 7.20 14.68 11.62
N VAL A 143 7.70 14.46 10.42
CA VAL A 143 9.12 14.13 10.22
C VAL A 143 9.99 15.38 10.40
N PRO A 144 11.30 15.24 10.65
CA PRO A 144 12.21 16.38 10.69
C PRO A 144 12.22 17.16 9.38
N SER A 145 12.52 18.46 9.48
CA SER A 145 12.52 19.36 8.34
C SER A 145 13.40 18.85 7.21
N ALA A 146 12.99 19.11 5.97
CA ALA A 146 13.81 18.81 4.80
C ALA A 146 15.19 19.50 4.80
N SER A 147 15.38 20.54 5.62
CA SER A 147 16.61 21.32 5.79
C SER A 147 17.65 20.71 6.72
N VAL A 148 17.30 19.68 7.49
CA VAL A 148 18.22 19.00 8.41
C VAL A 148 18.54 17.60 7.89
N ASP A 149 19.78 17.16 8.14
CA ASP A 149 20.14 15.76 7.93
C ASP A 149 19.57 14.90 9.07
N TRP A 150 18.85 13.85 8.72
CA TRP A 150 18.27 12.91 9.67
C TRP A 150 18.08 11.53 9.03
N SER A 151 17.87 10.51 9.85
CA SER A 151 17.89 9.11 9.42
C SER A 151 16.50 8.45 9.51
N PRO A 152 15.72 8.37 8.42
CA PRO A 152 14.38 7.78 8.43
C PRO A 152 14.41 6.26 8.57
N SER A 153 13.39 5.73 9.24
CA SER A 153 13.15 4.30 9.46
C SER A 153 11.79 3.91 8.91
N LEU A 154 11.71 2.86 8.11
CA LEU A 154 10.48 2.42 7.46
C LEU A 154 10.30 0.91 7.62
N ALA A 155 9.05 0.46 7.62
CA ALA A 155 8.69 -0.93 7.32
C ALA A 155 8.10 -1.00 5.90
N ILE A 156 8.50 -2.02 5.15
CA ILE A 156 8.19 -2.20 3.74
C ILE A 156 7.78 -3.65 3.50
N TYR A 157 6.63 -3.85 2.86
CA TYR A 157 6.09 -5.18 2.56
C TYR A 157 5.00 -5.11 1.49
N GLY A 158 4.69 -6.22 0.84
CA GLY A 158 3.46 -6.41 0.07
C GLY A 158 2.63 -7.57 0.62
N ASP A 159 1.48 -7.81 0.01
CA ASP A 159 0.79 -9.11 0.08
C ASP A 159 0.34 -9.50 1.49
N MET A 160 -0.21 -8.55 2.24
CA MET A 160 -0.63 -8.79 3.63
C MET A 160 -1.94 -9.59 3.72
N GLY A 161 -2.94 -9.21 2.92
CA GLY A 161 -4.28 -9.78 2.99
C GLY A 161 -5.07 -9.43 4.27
N ASN A 162 -6.34 -9.82 4.25
CA ASN A 162 -7.22 -9.84 5.42
C ASN A 162 -7.19 -11.16 6.17
N GLU A 163 -7.10 -12.23 5.38
CA GLU A 163 -7.01 -13.61 5.86
C GLU A 163 -5.52 -13.94 5.90
N ASN A 164 -5.07 -14.51 7.01
CA ASN A 164 -3.65 -14.85 7.20
C ASN A 164 -2.71 -13.61 7.14
N ALA A 165 -3.14 -12.47 7.69
CA ALA A 165 -2.34 -11.24 7.82
C ALA A 165 -1.22 -11.36 8.89
N GLN A 166 -0.22 -12.19 8.62
CA GLN A 166 0.75 -12.68 9.61
C GLN A 166 1.60 -11.57 10.23
N SER A 167 2.04 -10.59 9.44
CA SER A 167 2.85 -9.49 9.95
C SER A 167 2.07 -8.40 10.69
N LEU A 168 0.73 -8.36 10.57
CA LEU A 168 -0.08 -7.23 11.06
C LEU A 168 0.10 -6.98 12.56
N ALA A 169 0.05 -8.02 13.39
CA ALA A 169 0.14 -7.88 14.85
C ALA A 169 1.48 -7.27 15.30
N ARG A 170 2.58 -7.64 14.63
CA ARG A 170 3.90 -7.09 14.92
C ARG A 170 4.02 -5.65 14.44
N LEU A 171 3.56 -5.37 13.22
CA LEU A 171 3.53 -4.02 12.67
C LEU A 171 2.73 -3.05 13.55
N GLN A 172 1.60 -3.50 14.12
CA GLN A 172 0.83 -2.75 15.11
C GLN A 172 1.66 -2.42 16.34
N GLN A 173 2.29 -3.44 16.95
CA GLN A 173 3.10 -3.27 18.15
C GLN A 173 4.27 -2.31 17.91
N GLU A 174 4.97 -2.44 16.78
CA GLU A 174 6.17 -1.66 16.47
C GLU A 174 5.85 -0.22 16.08
N THR A 175 4.73 -0.02 15.38
CA THR A 175 4.18 1.32 15.12
C THR A 175 3.86 2.05 16.42
N GLN A 176 3.19 1.39 17.36
CA GLN A 176 2.87 1.97 18.67
C GLN A 176 4.11 2.26 19.53
N ARG A 177 5.22 1.57 19.29
CA ARG A 177 6.52 1.84 19.92
C ARG A 177 7.29 2.97 19.25
N GLY A 178 6.78 3.56 18.17
CA GLY A 178 7.43 4.64 17.43
C GLY A 178 8.67 4.18 16.67
N MET A 179 8.69 2.94 16.17
CA MET A 179 9.85 2.39 15.46
C MET A 179 9.99 2.91 14.01
N TYR A 180 8.92 3.45 13.44
CA TYR A 180 8.84 3.83 12.02
C TYR A 180 8.39 5.27 11.84
N ASP A 181 8.95 5.92 10.82
CA ASP A 181 8.56 7.25 10.33
C ASP A 181 7.53 7.17 9.20
N ALA A 182 7.47 6.03 8.49
CA ALA A 182 6.50 5.74 7.45
C ALA A 182 6.40 4.22 7.19
N ILE A 183 5.30 3.80 6.56
CA ILE A 183 5.10 2.46 6.02
C ILE A 183 4.99 2.55 4.51
N ILE A 184 5.57 1.58 3.79
CA ILE A 184 5.36 1.37 2.36
C ILE A 184 4.70 0.00 2.17
N HIS A 185 3.46 -0.03 1.69
CA HIS A 185 2.73 -1.25 1.34
C HIS A 185 2.68 -1.41 -0.19
N VAL A 186 3.44 -2.38 -0.67
CA VAL A 186 3.77 -2.62 -2.08
C VAL A 186 2.73 -3.55 -2.73
N GLY A 187 1.47 -3.12 -2.77
CA GLY A 187 0.39 -3.82 -3.48
C GLY A 187 -0.20 -5.03 -2.77
N ASP A 188 -1.32 -5.50 -3.33
CA ASP A 188 -2.11 -6.65 -2.89
C ASP A 188 -2.54 -6.58 -1.43
N PHE A 189 -3.53 -5.72 -1.19
CA PHE A 189 -3.94 -5.34 0.15
C PHE A 189 -4.87 -6.39 0.78
N ALA A 190 -6.06 -6.55 0.20
CA ALA A 190 -7.19 -7.21 0.88
C ALA A 190 -7.56 -8.58 0.30
N TYR A 191 -7.10 -8.89 -0.93
CA TYR A 191 -7.39 -10.13 -1.68
C TYR A 191 -8.88 -10.52 -1.74
N ASP A 192 -9.80 -9.75 -2.33
CA ASP A 192 -9.63 -8.54 -3.15
C ASP A 192 -10.51 -7.45 -2.55
N MET A 193 -10.12 -6.18 -2.68
CA MET A 193 -10.87 -5.09 -2.05
C MET A 193 -12.34 -5.04 -2.47
N ASN A 194 -12.65 -5.36 -3.73
CA ASN A 194 -14.02 -5.32 -4.28
C ASN A 194 -14.89 -6.51 -3.84
N THR A 195 -14.29 -7.56 -3.28
CA THR A 195 -15.00 -8.81 -2.98
C THR A 195 -16.11 -8.59 -1.95
N LYS A 196 -17.24 -9.30 -2.15
CA LYS A 196 -18.46 -9.19 -1.34
C LYS A 196 -19.04 -7.76 -1.31
N ASN A 197 -19.02 -7.07 -2.45
CA ASN A 197 -19.44 -5.66 -2.63
C ASN A 197 -18.62 -4.71 -1.75
N ALA A 198 -17.31 -4.68 -1.98
CA ALA A 198 -16.33 -3.89 -1.23
C ALA A 198 -16.14 -4.23 0.27
N ARG A 199 -16.93 -5.14 0.83
CA ARG A 199 -16.86 -5.47 2.27
C ARG A 199 -15.50 -6.02 2.70
N VAL A 200 -14.83 -6.80 1.84
CA VAL A 200 -13.48 -7.31 2.13
C VAL A 200 -12.48 -6.15 2.23
N GLY A 201 -12.52 -5.20 1.29
CA GLY A 201 -11.71 -3.98 1.39
C GLY A 201 -12.03 -3.14 2.62
N ASP A 202 -13.29 -3.09 3.05
CA ASP A 202 -13.67 -2.37 4.27
C ASP A 202 -13.09 -2.99 5.54
N GLU A 203 -13.10 -4.32 5.66
CA GLU A 203 -12.47 -5.00 6.79
C GLU A 203 -10.96 -4.77 6.80
N PHE A 204 -10.31 -4.80 5.63
CA PHE A 204 -8.87 -4.56 5.54
C PHE A 204 -8.50 -3.18 6.05
N MET A 205 -9.22 -2.17 5.57
CA MET A 205 -8.97 -0.80 5.98
C MET A 205 -9.24 -0.58 7.48
N ARG A 206 -10.21 -1.28 8.06
CA ARG A 206 -10.43 -1.29 9.53
C ARG A 206 -9.28 -1.97 10.28
N GLN A 207 -8.75 -3.08 9.76
CA GLN A 207 -7.63 -3.79 10.38
C GLN A 207 -6.36 -2.92 10.42
N ILE A 208 -6.02 -2.27 9.30
CA ILE A 208 -4.80 -1.45 9.21
C ILE A 208 -4.91 -0.08 9.88
N GLU A 209 -6.10 0.41 10.25
CA GLU A 209 -6.29 1.69 10.95
C GLU A 209 -5.39 1.81 12.20
N THR A 210 -5.20 0.70 12.89
CA THR A 210 -4.31 0.57 14.06
C THR A 210 -2.81 0.87 13.78
N VAL A 211 -2.41 0.89 12.52
CA VAL A 211 -1.09 1.30 12.03
C VAL A 211 -1.20 2.61 11.26
N ALA A 212 -2.08 2.65 10.27
CA ALA A 212 -2.19 3.71 9.28
C ALA A 212 -2.73 5.04 9.85
N ALA A 213 -3.42 5.03 10.99
CA ALA A 213 -3.83 6.26 11.68
C ALA A 213 -2.71 6.93 12.51
N TYR A 214 -1.52 6.32 12.60
CA TYR A 214 -0.44 6.80 13.47
C TYR A 214 0.80 7.30 12.73
N LEU A 215 0.94 6.93 11.45
CA LEU A 215 2.03 7.37 10.59
C LEU A 215 1.61 7.32 9.11
N PRO A 216 2.32 8.03 8.21
CA PRO A 216 2.08 7.96 6.77
C PRO A 216 2.17 6.53 6.22
N TYR A 217 1.09 6.08 5.58
CA TYR A 217 0.94 4.76 4.98
C TYR A 217 0.93 4.89 3.46
N MET A 218 2.10 4.72 2.85
CA MET A 218 2.33 4.94 1.42
C MET A 218 2.11 3.64 0.66
N VAL A 219 1.43 3.69 -0.49
CA VAL A 219 0.96 2.49 -1.20
C VAL A 219 1.18 2.54 -2.71
N VAL A 220 1.31 1.39 -3.36
CA VAL A 220 1.18 1.22 -4.82
C VAL A 220 0.23 0.05 -5.10
N PRO A 221 -0.46 0.00 -6.24
CA PRO A 221 -1.42 -1.08 -6.49
C PRO A 221 -0.72 -2.37 -6.94
N GLY A 222 -1.26 -3.52 -6.52
CA GLY A 222 -0.95 -4.83 -7.09
C GLY A 222 -2.08 -5.36 -7.98
N ASN A 223 -1.95 -6.59 -8.47
CA ASN A 223 -2.96 -7.16 -9.37
C ASN A 223 -4.29 -7.44 -8.69
N HIS A 224 -4.33 -7.68 -7.38
CA HIS A 224 -5.59 -7.89 -6.66
C HIS A 224 -6.41 -6.60 -6.49
N GLU A 225 -5.86 -5.45 -6.90
CA GLU A 225 -6.59 -4.19 -6.95
C GLU A 225 -7.26 -3.91 -8.30
N GLU A 226 -7.03 -4.71 -9.35
CA GLU A 226 -7.39 -4.34 -10.74
C GLU A 226 -8.89 -4.09 -10.96
N LYS A 227 -9.75 -4.80 -10.21
CA LYS A 227 -11.19 -4.82 -10.44
C LYS A 227 -11.79 -3.43 -10.56
N PHE A 228 -12.63 -3.30 -11.58
CA PHE A 228 -13.34 -2.07 -11.94
C PHE A 228 -12.39 -0.89 -12.21
N ASN A 229 -11.26 -1.14 -12.90
CA ASN A 229 -10.23 -0.15 -13.19
C ASN A 229 -9.64 0.46 -11.90
N PHE A 230 -9.21 -0.42 -10.99
CA PHE A 230 -8.59 -0.04 -9.73
C PHE A 230 -9.45 0.86 -8.84
N SER A 231 -10.77 0.79 -8.98
CA SER A 231 -11.66 1.80 -8.38
C SER A 231 -11.61 1.83 -6.86
N ASN A 232 -11.51 0.66 -6.20
CA ASN A 232 -11.35 0.60 -4.74
C ASN A 232 -10.00 1.22 -4.30
N TYR A 233 -8.90 0.89 -4.98
CA TYR A 233 -7.58 1.46 -4.69
C TYR A 233 -7.57 2.98 -4.89
N ARG A 234 -7.99 3.46 -6.07
CA ARG A 234 -8.04 4.88 -6.44
C ARG A 234 -8.94 5.68 -5.49
N ALA A 235 -10.05 5.11 -5.06
CA ALA A 235 -11.00 5.78 -4.19
C ALA A 235 -10.57 5.81 -2.73
N ARG A 236 -9.91 4.77 -2.21
CA ARG A 236 -9.63 4.65 -0.77
C ARG A 236 -8.38 5.39 -0.33
N PHE A 237 -7.31 5.37 -1.12
CA PHE A 237 -6.02 5.95 -0.73
C PHE A 237 -5.83 7.40 -1.20
N SER A 238 -4.80 8.06 -0.68
CA SER A 238 -4.47 9.47 -0.95
C SER A 238 -2.97 9.66 -1.12
N MET A 239 -2.41 9.32 -2.28
CA MET A 239 -0.99 9.49 -2.56
C MET A 239 -0.70 10.88 -3.17
N PRO A 240 0.53 11.41 -3.00
CA PRO A 240 0.90 12.69 -3.58
C PRO A 240 0.95 12.64 -5.12
N GLY A 241 1.07 13.81 -5.77
CA GLY A 241 1.35 13.89 -7.21
C GLY A 241 0.12 13.97 -8.14
N GLY A 242 -1.10 13.71 -7.66
CA GLY A 242 -2.32 13.94 -8.45
C GLY A 242 -2.54 12.95 -9.61
N THR A 243 -1.97 11.76 -9.50
CA THR A 243 -1.95 10.69 -10.52
C THR A 243 -2.95 9.57 -10.20
N GLU A 244 -4.06 9.92 -9.53
CA GLU A 244 -5.05 8.96 -9.02
C GLU A 244 -4.44 7.85 -8.15
N ASN A 245 -3.36 8.18 -7.43
CA ASN A 245 -2.56 7.27 -6.61
C ASN A 245 -1.75 6.21 -7.37
N MET A 246 -1.79 6.17 -8.70
CA MET A 246 -1.20 5.05 -9.45
C MET A 246 0.33 5.09 -9.47
N PHE A 247 0.94 6.28 -9.42
CA PHE A 247 2.39 6.46 -9.39
C PHE A 247 2.76 7.84 -8.84
N TYR A 248 3.79 7.97 -8.03
CA TYR A 248 4.16 9.23 -7.37
C TYR A 248 5.56 9.14 -6.78
N SER A 249 6.09 10.26 -6.34
CA SER A 249 7.36 10.33 -5.61
C SER A 249 7.22 11.19 -4.36
N PHE A 250 8.10 10.96 -3.39
CA PHE A 250 8.20 11.78 -2.18
C PHE A 250 9.60 11.72 -1.58
N ASP A 251 10.00 12.76 -0.85
CA ASP A 251 11.31 12.84 -0.21
C ASP A 251 11.22 12.56 1.28
N LEU A 252 12.13 11.74 1.81
CA LEU A 252 12.22 11.45 3.23
C LEU A 252 13.68 11.28 3.66
N GLY A 253 14.16 12.15 4.55
CA GLY A 253 15.56 12.14 4.97
C GLY A 253 16.50 12.21 3.76
N PRO A 254 17.51 11.34 3.62
CA PRO A 254 18.44 11.35 2.48
C PRO A 254 17.92 10.59 1.25
N VAL A 255 16.63 10.22 1.20
CA VAL A 255 16.06 9.34 0.18
C VAL A 255 14.97 10.03 -0.63
N HIS A 256 15.01 9.85 -1.94
CA HIS A 256 13.92 10.11 -2.86
C HIS A 256 13.23 8.77 -3.18
N PHE A 257 11.97 8.64 -2.77
CA PHE A 257 11.16 7.44 -2.97
C PHE A 257 10.27 7.60 -4.20
N VAL A 258 10.18 6.55 -5.01
CA VAL A 258 9.39 6.53 -6.25
C VAL A 258 8.48 5.30 -6.25
N GLY A 259 7.18 5.51 -6.11
CA GLY A 259 6.15 4.47 -6.21
C GLY A 259 5.58 4.40 -7.62
N ILE A 260 5.55 3.21 -8.22
CA ILE A 260 4.96 2.98 -9.55
C ILE A 260 3.92 1.86 -9.52
N SER A 261 2.97 1.90 -10.44
CA SER A 261 2.08 0.77 -10.71
C SER A 261 2.73 -0.14 -11.74
N THR A 262 3.10 -1.35 -11.36
CA THR A 262 3.50 -2.38 -12.32
C THR A 262 2.32 -2.86 -13.17
N GLU A 263 1.10 -2.69 -12.66
CA GLU A 263 -0.11 -3.21 -13.27
C GLU A 263 -0.49 -2.52 -14.60
N VAL A 264 0.02 -1.31 -14.86
CA VAL A 264 -0.16 -0.64 -16.16
C VAL A 264 0.51 -1.40 -17.32
N TYR A 265 1.44 -2.30 -17.03
CA TYR A 265 2.07 -3.17 -18.02
C TYR A 265 1.22 -4.41 -18.36
N TYR A 266 0.40 -4.87 -17.41
CA TYR A 266 -0.33 -6.14 -17.48
C TYR A 266 -1.80 -5.94 -17.86
N PHE A 267 -2.44 -4.84 -17.42
CA PHE A 267 -3.86 -4.57 -17.66
C PHE A 267 -4.10 -3.56 -18.79
N LEU A 268 -3.59 -3.86 -19.98
CA LEU A 268 -3.74 -3.02 -21.18
C LEU A 268 -5.19 -2.92 -21.68
N ASN A 269 -6.10 -3.74 -21.16
CA ASN A 269 -7.55 -3.63 -21.38
C ASN A 269 -8.12 -2.30 -20.85
N TYR A 270 -7.43 -1.62 -19.93
CA TYR A 270 -7.77 -0.26 -19.48
C TYR A 270 -7.15 0.84 -20.38
N GLY A 271 -6.48 0.45 -21.46
CA GLY A 271 -5.87 1.32 -22.45
C GLY A 271 -4.37 1.52 -22.22
N LEU A 272 -3.69 2.02 -23.26
CA LEU A 272 -2.23 2.25 -23.25
C LEU A 272 -1.81 3.55 -22.56
N LYS A 273 -2.74 4.51 -22.40
CA LYS A 273 -2.41 5.85 -21.86
C LYS A 273 -1.77 5.79 -20.46
N PRO A 274 -2.26 4.99 -19.49
CA PRO A 274 -1.62 4.89 -18.18
C PRO A 274 -0.16 4.44 -18.24
N LEU A 275 0.16 3.47 -19.08
CA LEU A 275 1.55 3.00 -19.28
C LEU A 275 2.44 4.11 -19.83
N VAL A 276 2.00 4.79 -20.89
CA VAL A 276 2.77 5.88 -21.51
C VAL A 276 2.99 7.02 -20.50
N PHE A 277 1.92 7.46 -19.82
CA PHE A 277 2.01 8.56 -18.86
C PHE A 277 2.89 8.22 -17.67
N GLN A 278 2.80 7.01 -17.11
CA GLN A 278 3.68 6.59 -16.03
C GLN A 278 5.15 6.54 -16.49
N PHE A 279 5.43 5.97 -17.66
CA PHE A 279 6.81 5.84 -18.13
C PHE A 279 7.46 7.20 -18.42
N GLU A 280 6.73 8.11 -19.06
CA GLU A 280 7.21 9.48 -19.32
C GLU A 280 7.42 10.24 -18.01
N TRP A 281 6.45 10.19 -17.10
CA TRP A 281 6.57 10.79 -15.77
C TRP A 281 7.77 10.24 -15.00
N LEU A 282 7.95 8.92 -14.97
CA LEU A 282 9.04 8.27 -14.25
C LEU A 282 10.40 8.72 -14.77
N ARG A 283 10.55 8.81 -16.10
CA ARG A 283 11.79 9.31 -16.71
C ARG A 283 12.08 10.76 -16.29
N GLU A 284 11.06 11.61 -16.27
CA GLU A 284 11.21 13.02 -15.85
C GLU A 284 11.53 13.17 -14.37
N ASP A 285 10.85 12.40 -13.52
CA ASP A 285 11.05 12.37 -12.08
C ASP A 285 12.47 11.89 -11.73
N LEU A 286 12.92 10.78 -12.33
CA LEU A 286 14.29 10.28 -12.15
C LEU A 286 15.36 11.23 -12.69
N ALA A 287 15.11 11.91 -13.81
CA ALA A 287 16.01 12.93 -14.34
C ALA A 287 16.14 14.11 -13.38
N LYS A 288 15.02 14.57 -12.82
CA LYS A 288 14.99 15.64 -11.81
C LYS A 288 15.68 15.21 -10.52
N ALA A 289 15.40 14.01 -10.01
CA ALA A 289 16.04 13.47 -8.80
C ALA A 289 17.56 13.37 -8.95
N ASN A 290 18.06 13.13 -10.16
CA ASN A 290 19.50 13.05 -10.45
C ASN A 290 20.20 14.39 -10.67
N LEU A 291 19.49 15.53 -10.66
CA LEU A 291 20.15 16.84 -10.71
C LEU A 291 21.15 16.97 -9.55
N PRO A 292 22.34 17.57 -9.75
CA PRO A 292 23.40 17.63 -8.73
C PRO A 292 22.92 18.19 -7.39
N GLU A 293 22.09 19.24 -7.40
CA GLU A 293 21.50 19.85 -6.22
C GLU A 293 20.54 18.92 -5.46
N ASN A 294 19.85 18.03 -6.18
CA ASN A 294 18.90 17.07 -5.61
C ASN A 294 19.64 15.86 -5.04
N ARG A 295 20.58 15.24 -5.77
CA ARG A 295 21.46 14.18 -5.21
C ARG A 295 22.34 14.70 -4.07
N ASN A 296 22.63 16.00 -4.02
CA ASN A 296 23.31 16.60 -2.87
C ASN A 296 22.42 16.68 -1.62
N LYS A 297 21.09 16.66 -1.73
CA LYS A 297 20.18 16.60 -0.56
C LYS A 297 19.65 15.20 -0.28
N ARG A 298 19.35 14.46 -1.35
CA ARG A 298 18.72 13.14 -1.38
C ARG A 298 19.58 12.20 -2.23
N PRO A 299 20.73 11.77 -1.69
CA PRO A 299 21.66 10.94 -2.43
C PRO A 299 21.09 9.59 -2.81
N TRP A 300 20.10 9.04 -2.10
CA TRP A 300 19.51 7.73 -2.42
C TRP A 300 18.23 7.87 -3.24
N ILE A 301 18.07 7.02 -4.25
CA ILE A 301 16.82 6.84 -4.99
C ILE A 301 16.36 5.39 -4.78
N ILE A 302 15.18 5.22 -4.19
CA ILE A 302 14.54 3.92 -3.98
C ILE A 302 13.23 3.89 -4.77
N LEU A 303 13.12 2.93 -5.68
CA LEU A 303 11.88 2.66 -6.41
C LEU A 303 11.15 1.47 -5.77
N TYR A 304 9.82 1.50 -5.79
CA TYR A 304 9.00 0.35 -5.44
C TYR A 304 7.81 0.20 -6.37
N GLY A 305 7.50 -1.05 -6.69
CA GLY A 305 6.36 -1.47 -7.51
C GLY A 305 5.97 -2.90 -7.14
N HIS A 306 4.80 -3.37 -7.55
CA HIS A 306 4.31 -4.66 -7.05
C HIS A 306 5.02 -5.86 -7.70
N ARG A 307 4.88 -6.04 -9.01
CA ARG A 307 5.44 -7.19 -9.75
C ARG A 307 6.96 -7.06 -9.96
N PRO A 308 7.78 -8.04 -9.54
CA PRO A 308 9.22 -7.96 -9.65
C PRO A 308 9.74 -8.05 -11.09
N MET A 309 10.93 -7.48 -11.33
CA MET A 309 11.69 -7.72 -12.55
C MET A 309 12.44 -9.06 -12.53
N TYR A 310 12.79 -9.52 -11.33
CA TYR A 310 13.64 -10.67 -11.05
C TYR A 310 13.14 -11.39 -9.79
N CYS A 311 13.02 -12.71 -9.87
CA CYS A 311 12.50 -13.56 -8.80
C CYS A 311 12.82 -15.02 -9.13
N SER A 312 13.20 -15.81 -8.13
CA SER A 312 13.59 -17.21 -8.30
C SER A 312 12.52 -18.22 -7.90
N ASN A 313 11.34 -17.74 -7.51
CA ASN A 313 10.16 -18.57 -7.25
C ASN A 313 9.75 -19.32 -8.53
N GLU A 314 9.41 -20.60 -8.39
CA GLU A 314 8.85 -21.38 -9.50
C GLU A 314 7.32 -21.22 -9.52
N ASN A 315 6.84 -20.09 -10.07
CA ASN A 315 5.45 -19.91 -10.48
C ASN A 315 5.32 -19.91 -12.01
N ASP A 316 4.29 -20.55 -12.55
CA ASP A 316 4.18 -20.85 -13.99
C ASP A 316 4.09 -19.61 -14.91
N ASN A 317 4.05 -18.38 -14.38
CA ASN A 317 3.54 -17.23 -15.14
C ASN A 317 4.44 -15.98 -15.12
N ASP A 318 4.91 -15.53 -13.96
CA ASP A 318 5.38 -14.14 -13.82
C ASP A 318 6.90 -14.01 -13.65
N CYS A 319 7.54 -15.04 -13.08
CA CYS A 319 8.99 -15.06 -12.78
C CYS A 319 9.80 -16.07 -13.60
N THR A 320 9.14 -17.02 -14.24
CA THR A 320 9.77 -18.12 -14.99
C THR A 320 10.43 -17.66 -16.29
N HIS A 321 10.01 -16.52 -16.83
CA HIS A 321 10.57 -15.96 -18.05
C HIS A 321 11.56 -14.84 -17.74
N SER A 322 12.76 -14.91 -18.35
CA SER A 322 13.73 -13.84 -18.22
C SER A 322 13.20 -12.49 -18.72
N GLU A 323 12.26 -12.47 -19.65
CA GLU A 323 11.69 -11.26 -20.24
C GLU A 323 10.33 -10.86 -19.62
N THR A 324 10.33 -10.56 -18.31
CA THR A 324 9.14 -10.02 -17.65
C THR A 324 8.75 -8.66 -18.23
N LEU A 325 7.44 -8.37 -18.30
CA LEU A 325 6.93 -7.10 -18.84
C LEU A 325 7.45 -5.90 -18.06
N THR A 326 7.57 -6.01 -16.73
CA THR A 326 8.16 -4.97 -15.88
C THR A 326 9.60 -4.66 -16.28
N ARG A 327 10.39 -5.69 -16.62
CA ARG A 327 11.83 -5.54 -16.94
C ARG A 327 12.06 -5.02 -18.35
N VAL A 328 11.56 -5.73 -19.35
CA VAL A 328 11.85 -5.45 -20.77
C VAL A 328 10.80 -4.55 -21.43
N GLY A 329 9.63 -4.39 -20.80
CA GLY A 329 8.52 -3.65 -21.37
C GLY A 329 7.68 -4.50 -22.34
N TRP A 330 7.08 -3.87 -23.34
CA TRP A 330 6.20 -4.56 -24.28
C TRP A 330 6.97 -5.63 -25.09
N PRO A 331 6.43 -6.86 -25.20
CA PRO A 331 6.94 -7.91 -26.08
C PRO A 331 7.32 -7.42 -27.49
N PHE A 332 8.37 -8.03 -28.05
CA PHE A 332 8.90 -7.84 -29.41
C PHE A 332 9.61 -6.51 -29.70
N VAL A 333 9.28 -5.43 -29.00
CA VAL A 333 9.87 -4.08 -29.25
C VAL A 333 10.62 -3.51 -28.04
N HIS A 334 10.47 -4.11 -26.86
CA HIS A 334 11.11 -3.70 -25.60
C HIS A 334 10.89 -2.21 -25.25
N MET A 335 9.74 -1.69 -25.66
CA MET A 335 9.32 -0.33 -25.31
C MET A 335 8.84 -0.29 -23.87
N PHE A 336 9.15 0.81 -23.16
CA PHE A 336 8.76 1.05 -21.78
C PHE A 336 9.43 0.16 -20.72
N GLY A 337 10.48 -0.59 -21.08
CA GLY A 337 11.22 -1.42 -20.12
C GLY A 337 11.84 -0.59 -18.99
N LEU A 338 11.62 -0.99 -17.75
CA LEU A 338 12.11 -0.25 -16.58
C LEU A 338 13.60 -0.46 -16.36
N GLU A 339 14.13 -1.66 -16.59
CA GLU A 339 15.52 -1.96 -16.26
C GLU A 339 16.55 -1.01 -16.90
N PRO A 340 16.48 -0.71 -18.22
CA PRO A 340 17.40 0.25 -18.83
C PRO A 340 17.29 1.64 -18.22
N LEU A 341 16.09 2.04 -17.79
CA LEU A 341 15.80 3.33 -17.17
C LEU A 341 16.39 3.40 -15.75
N LEU A 342 16.15 2.38 -14.92
CA LEU A 342 16.68 2.30 -13.56
C LEU A 342 18.21 2.30 -13.56
N TYR A 343 18.82 1.59 -14.52
CA TYR A 343 20.26 1.55 -14.71
C TYR A 343 20.83 2.91 -15.17
N GLU A 344 20.17 3.55 -16.13
CA GLU A 344 20.55 4.86 -16.66
C GLU A 344 20.52 5.95 -15.58
N PHE A 345 19.45 6.01 -14.79
CA PHE A 345 19.28 7.01 -13.75
C PHE A 345 19.88 6.62 -12.40
N GLY A 346 20.56 5.47 -12.30
CA GLY A 346 21.29 5.13 -11.09
C GLY A 346 20.39 4.93 -9.87
N VAL A 347 19.25 4.25 -10.06
CA VAL A 347 18.39 3.82 -8.96
C VAL A 347 19.18 2.87 -8.06
N ASP A 348 19.13 3.11 -6.75
CA ASP A 348 20.00 2.42 -5.80
C ASP A 348 19.39 1.08 -5.37
N VAL A 349 18.09 1.11 -5.04
CA VAL A 349 17.31 -0.06 -4.67
C VAL A 349 15.98 -0.04 -5.38
N ALA A 350 15.54 -1.20 -5.87
CA ALA A 350 14.21 -1.41 -6.39
C ALA A 350 13.53 -2.54 -5.61
N ILE A 351 12.42 -2.20 -4.95
CA ILE A 351 11.69 -3.07 -4.03
C ILE A 351 10.40 -3.57 -4.71
N TRP A 352 10.15 -4.86 -4.55
CA TRP A 352 9.04 -5.58 -5.15
C TRP A 352 8.30 -6.43 -4.11
N ALA A 353 7.19 -7.00 -4.55
CA ALA A 353 6.25 -7.81 -3.79
C ALA A 353 5.75 -8.94 -4.72
N HIS A 354 4.46 -9.28 -4.70
CA HIS A 354 3.76 -10.21 -5.62
C HIS A 354 4.14 -11.68 -5.43
N GLU A 355 5.43 -11.97 -5.35
CA GLU A 355 5.90 -13.28 -4.95
C GLU A 355 5.81 -13.40 -3.43
N HIS A 356 5.05 -14.40 -2.96
CA HIS A 356 4.79 -14.63 -1.53
C HIS A 356 6.00 -15.23 -0.79
N SER A 357 7.12 -14.50 -0.84
CA SER A 357 8.42 -14.85 -0.26
C SER A 357 9.28 -13.59 -0.05
N TYR A 358 10.41 -13.78 0.62
CA TYR A 358 11.49 -12.80 0.67
C TYR A 358 12.64 -13.23 -0.23
N GLU A 359 13.14 -12.31 -1.07
CA GLU A 359 14.35 -12.54 -1.85
C GLU A 359 15.18 -11.26 -1.98
N ARG A 360 16.46 -11.34 -1.64
CA ARG A 360 17.45 -10.31 -1.92
C ARG A 360 18.38 -10.78 -3.02
N LEU A 361 18.58 -9.94 -4.03
CA LEU A 361 19.48 -10.21 -5.13
C LEU A 361 20.85 -9.58 -4.92
N TRP A 362 21.87 -10.13 -5.56
CA TRP A 362 23.08 -9.38 -5.85
C TRP A 362 22.74 -8.20 -6.78
N PRO A 363 23.54 -7.12 -6.79
CA PRO A 363 23.35 -6.06 -7.78
C PRO A 363 23.37 -6.67 -9.18
N ILE A 364 22.34 -6.41 -9.98
CA ILE A 364 22.11 -7.14 -11.23
C ILE A 364 21.64 -6.19 -12.33
N TYR A 365 22.10 -6.44 -13.54
CA TYR A 365 21.60 -5.81 -14.75
C TYR A 365 21.69 -6.79 -15.92
N ASP A 366 20.61 -6.97 -16.67
CA ASP A 366 20.52 -7.88 -17.81
C ASP A 366 20.93 -9.32 -17.41
N TYR A 367 20.36 -9.82 -16.30
CA TYR A 367 20.68 -11.14 -15.72
C TYR A 367 22.17 -11.38 -15.39
N LYS A 368 22.98 -10.34 -15.37
CA LYS A 368 24.41 -10.39 -15.03
C LYS A 368 24.63 -9.70 -13.71
N VAL A 369 25.22 -10.42 -12.77
CA VAL A 369 25.64 -9.86 -11.48
C VAL A 369 26.73 -8.80 -11.72
N ARG A 370 26.52 -7.61 -11.17
CA ARG A 370 27.37 -6.42 -11.26
C ARG A 370 27.82 -5.99 -9.86
N ASN A 371 28.53 -6.89 -9.19
CA ASN A 371 29.07 -6.67 -7.86
C ASN A 371 29.89 -5.37 -7.75
N GLY A 372 29.97 -4.86 -6.53
CA GLY A 372 30.77 -3.69 -6.20
C GLY A 372 32.28 -3.86 -6.36
N THR A 373 33.00 -2.80 -6.01
CA THR A 373 34.44 -2.65 -6.27
C THR A 373 35.33 -3.56 -5.43
N LEU A 374 34.83 -4.04 -4.29
CA LEU A 374 35.53 -4.96 -3.40
C LEU A 374 35.02 -6.39 -3.62
N LYS A 375 35.98 -7.30 -3.83
CA LYS A 375 35.73 -8.71 -4.17
C LYS A 375 34.75 -9.42 -3.22
N ASP A 376 34.79 -9.07 -1.93
CA ASP A 376 33.98 -9.66 -0.86
C ASP A 376 32.96 -8.67 -0.27
N SER A 377 32.65 -7.58 -0.99
CA SER A 377 31.63 -6.61 -0.56
C SER A 377 30.78 -6.17 -1.76
N PRO A 378 29.91 -7.06 -2.25
CA PRO A 378 29.13 -6.83 -3.48
C PRO A 378 28.19 -5.63 -3.38
N TYR A 379 27.79 -5.25 -2.16
CA TYR A 379 26.96 -4.07 -1.87
C TYR A 379 27.75 -2.80 -1.52
N ASN A 380 29.09 -2.81 -1.67
CA ASN A 380 29.90 -1.60 -1.54
C ASN A 380 30.22 -1.04 -2.94
N ASP A 381 29.63 0.11 -3.25
CA ASP A 381 29.65 0.73 -4.57
C ASP A 381 29.23 -0.24 -5.69
N PRO A 382 28.02 -0.81 -5.62
CA PRO A 382 27.54 -1.72 -6.65
C PRO A 382 27.43 -1.01 -8.00
N SER A 383 27.66 -1.76 -9.08
CA SER A 383 27.60 -1.24 -10.45
C SER A 383 26.23 -1.44 -11.12
N ALA A 384 25.20 -1.75 -10.32
CA ALA A 384 23.80 -1.89 -10.75
C ALA A 384 22.86 -1.72 -9.55
N PRO A 385 21.55 -1.52 -9.76
CA PRO A 385 20.56 -1.52 -8.69
C PRO A 385 20.52 -2.83 -7.89
N VAL A 386 20.20 -2.74 -6.60
CA VAL A 386 19.87 -3.90 -5.77
C VAL A 386 18.37 -4.15 -5.83
N HIS A 387 17.96 -5.41 -6.00
CA HIS A 387 16.56 -5.80 -6.01
C HIS A 387 16.20 -6.57 -4.75
N ILE A 388 15.04 -6.24 -4.17
CA ILE A 388 14.48 -6.91 -3.00
C ILE A 388 13.03 -7.26 -3.30
N VAL A 389 12.63 -8.50 -3.09
CA VAL A 389 11.24 -8.97 -3.06
C VAL A 389 10.86 -9.15 -1.58
N THR A 390 9.78 -8.51 -1.15
CA THR A 390 9.26 -8.58 0.24
C THR A 390 7.74 -8.78 0.25
N GLY A 391 7.25 -9.71 -0.56
CA GLY A 391 5.81 -10.00 -0.73
C GLY A 391 5.27 -11.04 0.26
N SER A 392 5.88 -11.21 1.43
CA SER A 392 5.53 -12.27 2.37
C SER A 392 4.92 -11.78 3.68
N ALA A 393 4.16 -10.68 3.68
CA ALA A 393 3.50 -10.23 4.92
C ALA A 393 2.33 -11.12 5.36
N GLY A 394 1.83 -11.98 4.45
CA GLY A 394 0.74 -12.90 4.74
C GLY A 394 0.01 -13.36 3.49
N CYS A 395 -1.26 -12.99 3.40
CA CYS A 395 -2.27 -13.34 2.40
C CYS A 395 -2.85 -14.76 2.49
N LYS A 396 -4.05 -14.89 1.92
CA LYS A 396 -4.82 -16.15 1.89
C LYS A 396 -4.22 -17.21 0.95
N GLU A 397 -3.32 -16.81 0.06
CA GLU A 397 -2.81 -17.66 -1.02
C GLU A 397 -1.59 -18.48 -0.58
N GLY A 398 -1.01 -18.18 0.59
CA GLY A 398 0.02 -19.01 1.21
C GLY A 398 1.41 -18.45 0.96
N ARG A 399 2.38 -19.33 0.68
CA ARG A 399 3.77 -18.98 0.42
C ARG A 399 4.17 -19.53 -0.93
N GLU A 400 4.99 -18.78 -1.66
CA GLU A 400 5.56 -19.27 -2.92
C GLU A 400 6.79 -20.15 -2.64
N PRO A 401 6.90 -21.34 -3.28
CA PRO A 401 8.04 -22.22 -3.11
C PRO A 401 9.22 -21.84 -4.00
N PHE A 402 10.40 -21.86 -3.39
CA PHE A 402 11.66 -21.94 -4.12
C PHE A 402 11.91 -23.41 -4.48
N LYS A 403 11.74 -23.76 -5.74
CA LYS A 403 12.00 -25.11 -6.26
C LYS A 403 13.19 -25.05 -7.22
N GLY A 404 13.77 -26.22 -7.47
CA GLY A 404 14.90 -26.35 -8.39
C GLY A 404 16.21 -25.74 -7.87
N LYS A 405 17.09 -25.41 -8.81
CA LYS A 405 18.38 -24.78 -8.50
C LYS A 405 18.19 -23.28 -8.43
N ILE A 406 18.40 -22.71 -7.25
CA ILE A 406 18.40 -21.26 -7.05
C ILE A 406 19.47 -20.62 -7.94
N PRO A 407 19.11 -19.60 -8.76
CA PRO A 407 20.05 -18.91 -9.61
C PRO A 407 21.15 -18.19 -8.82
N GLU A 408 22.34 -18.08 -9.41
CA GLU A 408 23.52 -17.48 -8.74
C GLU A 408 23.36 -15.99 -8.43
N TRP A 409 22.39 -15.30 -9.06
CA TRP A 409 22.08 -13.91 -8.78
C TRP A 409 21.21 -13.72 -7.52
N SER A 410 20.60 -14.78 -6.99
CA SER A 410 19.87 -14.76 -5.71
C SER A 410 20.88 -14.79 -4.57
N ALA A 411 20.96 -13.72 -3.78
CA ALA A 411 21.92 -13.60 -2.69
C ALA A 411 21.39 -14.23 -1.40
N PHE A 412 20.11 -14.03 -1.11
CA PHE A 412 19.40 -14.62 0.01
C PHE A 412 17.92 -14.79 -0.36
N HIS A 413 17.31 -15.88 0.08
CA HIS A 413 15.89 -16.15 -0.12
C HIS A 413 15.30 -16.84 1.10
N SER A 414 14.02 -16.59 1.36
CA SER A 414 13.29 -17.18 2.48
C SER A 414 11.80 -17.27 2.17
N GLN A 415 11.16 -18.33 2.65
CA GLN A 415 9.71 -18.48 2.61
C GLN A 415 9.04 -18.03 3.92
N ASP A 416 9.81 -17.56 4.90
CA ASP A 416 9.23 -17.10 6.16
C ASP A 416 8.28 -15.92 5.89
N TYR A 417 7.12 -15.90 6.56
CA TYR A 417 6.33 -14.68 6.60
C TYR A 417 7.09 -13.57 7.33
N GLY A 418 6.89 -12.32 6.92
CA GLY A 418 7.70 -11.22 7.41
C GLY A 418 7.63 -9.97 6.54
N TYR A 419 8.48 -9.01 6.88
CA TYR A 419 8.59 -7.73 6.21
C TYR A 419 10.01 -7.18 6.32
N THR A 420 10.35 -6.28 5.39
CA THR A 420 11.64 -5.60 5.38
C THR A 420 11.57 -4.33 6.23
N ARG A 421 12.60 -4.08 7.03
CA ARG A 421 12.87 -2.78 7.64
C ARG A 421 13.98 -2.08 6.87
N LEU A 422 13.84 -0.77 6.69
CA LEU A 422 14.84 0.11 6.11
C LEU A 422 15.24 1.17 7.12
N LYS A 423 16.55 1.38 7.30
CA LYS A 423 17.13 2.54 7.98
C LYS A 423 18.07 3.27 7.03
N ALA A 424 17.70 4.48 6.60
CA ALA A 424 18.59 5.29 5.78
C ALA A 424 19.48 6.17 6.69
N HIS A 425 20.70 5.70 6.97
CA HIS A 425 21.55 6.33 7.98
C HIS A 425 22.05 7.70 7.56
N ASN A 426 22.61 7.80 6.35
CA ASN A 426 23.23 9.03 5.86
C ASN A 426 23.41 8.96 4.34
N ARG A 427 24.26 9.84 3.81
CA ARG A 427 24.53 9.94 2.38
C ARG A 427 25.19 8.72 1.75
N THR A 428 25.84 7.87 2.54
CA THR A 428 26.68 6.78 2.05
C THR A 428 26.28 5.41 2.56
N HIS A 429 25.44 5.32 3.60
CA HIS A 429 25.01 4.04 4.17
C HIS A 429 23.48 3.96 4.32
N ILE A 430 22.89 2.89 3.82
CA ILE A 430 21.55 2.43 4.21
C ILE A 430 21.61 0.97 4.67
N HIS A 431 20.75 0.63 5.61
CA HIS A 431 20.68 -0.71 6.22
C HIS A 431 19.29 -1.30 6.00
N PHE A 432 19.25 -2.58 5.66
CA PHE A 432 18.01 -3.34 5.54
C PHE A 432 18.06 -4.56 6.45
N GLU A 433 16.92 -4.89 7.03
CA GLU A 433 16.71 -6.11 7.81
C GLU A 433 15.45 -6.81 7.31
N GLN A 434 15.48 -8.12 7.14
CA GLN A 434 14.28 -8.92 6.96
C GLN A 434 13.85 -9.52 8.30
N VAL A 435 12.68 -9.11 8.78
CA VAL A 435 12.05 -9.63 10.00
C VAL A 435 11.26 -10.88 9.63
N SER A 436 11.43 -11.97 10.37
CA SER A 436 10.66 -13.21 10.22
C SER A 436 9.61 -13.34 11.32
N ASP A 437 8.33 -13.35 10.95
CA ASP A 437 7.23 -13.61 11.86
C ASP A 437 7.15 -15.08 12.27
N ASP A 438 7.55 -16.00 11.38
CA ASP A 438 7.64 -17.43 11.67
C ASP A 438 8.66 -17.75 12.78
N LYS A 439 9.66 -16.86 12.96
CA LYS A 439 10.69 -16.95 13.99
C LYS A 439 10.53 -15.87 15.06
N ASN A 440 9.29 -15.48 15.36
CA ASN A 440 8.93 -14.55 16.45
C ASN A 440 9.63 -13.17 16.35
N GLY A 441 9.84 -12.66 15.14
CA GLY A 441 10.47 -11.36 14.88
C GLY A 441 12.00 -11.40 14.83
N ALA A 442 12.60 -12.58 14.64
CA ALA A 442 14.04 -12.70 14.40
C ALA A 442 14.43 -12.05 13.08
N ILE A 443 15.60 -11.40 13.05
CA ILE A 443 16.20 -10.92 11.81
C ILE A 443 16.85 -12.12 11.11
N ILE A 444 16.32 -12.49 9.93
CA ILE A 444 16.81 -13.64 9.16
C ILE A 444 17.79 -13.25 8.05
N ASP A 445 17.76 -11.99 7.66
CA ASP A 445 18.69 -11.40 6.73
C ASP A 445 18.96 -9.95 7.13
N ASP A 446 20.20 -9.51 6.99
CA ASP A 446 20.59 -8.12 7.14
C ASP A 446 21.68 -7.79 6.11
N PHE A 447 21.69 -6.55 5.64
CA PHE A 447 22.79 -6.07 4.81
C PHE A 447 22.88 -4.55 4.81
N TRP A 448 24.11 -4.07 4.58
CA TRP A 448 24.40 -2.67 4.30
C TRP A 448 24.57 -2.48 2.81
N LEU A 449 23.91 -1.45 2.27
CA LEU A 449 24.24 -0.89 0.96
C LEU A 449 25.06 0.38 1.20
N VAL A 450 26.31 0.35 0.73
CA VAL A 450 27.26 1.44 0.89
C VAL A 450 27.58 2.04 -0.47
N LYS A 451 27.40 3.35 -0.63
CA LYS A 451 27.76 4.07 -1.85
C LYS A 451 28.58 5.31 -1.53
N SER A 452 29.80 5.38 -2.08
CA SER A 452 30.67 6.55 -2.06
C SER A 452 30.28 7.56 -3.14
N LYS A 453 29.70 7.09 -4.26
CA LYS A 453 29.22 7.93 -5.36
C LYS A 453 27.82 7.49 -5.82
N HIS A 454 26.98 8.49 -6.07
CA HIS A 454 25.63 8.33 -6.59
C HIS A 454 25.54 8.84 -8.04
N GLY A 455 24.64 8.26 -8.83
CA GLY A 455 24.41 8.61 -10.23
C GLY A 455 24.35 7.39 -11.13
N SER A 456 24.32 7.64 -12.45
CA SER A 456 24.21 6.63 -13.50
C SER A 456 25.26 5.51 -13.41
N TYR A 457 24.85 4.27 -13.69
CA TYR A 457 25.73 3.11 -13.82
C TYR A 457 26.33 2.94 -15.23
N ARG A 458 26.04 3.85 -16.17
CA ARG A 458 26.60 3.80 -17.54
C ARG A 458 28.02 4.36 -17.66
N ASN A 459 28.50 5.06 -16.63
CA ASN A 459 29.74 5.84 -16.66
C ASN A 459 30.97 5.09 -16.16
#